data_AF-M3EYL4-F1
#
_entry.id   AF-M3EYL4-F1
#
_cell.length_a   1.000
_cell.length_b   1.000
_cell.length_c   1.000
_cell.angle_alpha   90.00
_cell.angle_beta   90.00
_cell.angle_gamma   90.00
#
_symmetry.space_group_name_H-M   'P 1'
#
loop_
_entity.id
_entity.type
_entity.pdbx_description
1 polymer ?
#
loop_
_entity_poly.entity_id
_entity_poly.type
_entity_poly.pdbx_seq_one_letter_code
_entity_poly.pdbx_strand_id
1 'polypeptide(L)'
;MISSPWQAGDGLRAYQGKIDLRGIQDPDFGMTKLNGEWEFSWLQGPEKGIENHSVEFIGVPGSWTNESKSNQTYPKFGYGIYRLKVFLPEIWKKKILSVSLGAIASAYRIKINEQIIGECGTPGIDPDSIVSRIEPRDFLFFADEDEVQIEIFVSNYTSTMPGILLPISIGPSDSAGVSKAIPLFFDIFSFSSLLIMGIYHIFQYLYLRSSVSPLYFGMYSLVICLRTSLINSKILMLFFPQIPWSWVHKINHLTLSVGVPFFFCFSVQYLLLM
;
A
#
# COMPACT_ATOMS: atom_id res chain seq x y z
N MET A 1 -5.39 -41.78 -13.02
CA MET A 1 -6.09 -40.48 -12.87
C MET A 1 -5.35 -39.69 -11.82
N ILE A 2 -4.41 -38.85 -12.26
CA ILE A 2 -3.60 -38.01 -11.40
C ILE A 2 -4.44 -36.77 -11.09
N SER A 3 -4.79 -36.60 -9.83
CA SER A 3 -5.55 -35.47 -9.31
C SER A 3 -4.77 -34.17 -9.52
N SER A 4 -5.37 -33.28 -10.30
CA SER A 4 -4.98 -31.89 -10.51
C SER A 4 -4.87 -31.14 -9.16
N PRO A 5 -3.77 -30.44 -8.87
CA PRO A 5 -3.58 -29.72 -7.60
C PRO A 5 -4.39 -28.41 -7.50
N TRP A 6 -5.29 -28.13 -8.44
CA TRP A 6 -6.03 -26.86 -8.52
C TRP A 6 -7.33 -26.81 -7.70
N GLN A 7 -7.39 -27.45 -6.52
CA GLN A 7 -8.49 -27.23 -5.58
C GLN A 7 -8.02 -27.31 -4.12
N ALA A 8 -7.59 -26.17 -3.57
CA ALA A 8 -7.86 -25.75 -2.19
C ALA A 8 -7.27 -24.35 -1.91
N GLY A 9 -8.12 -23.32 -1.80
CA GLY A 9 -7.93 -22.28 -0.78
C GLY A 9 -7.18 -20.98 -1.08
N ASP A 10 -6.71 -20.69 -2.29
CA ASP A 10 -6.04 -19.42 -2.58
C ASP A 10 -6.31 -18.98 -4.03
N GLY A 11 -6.69 -17.71 -4.23
CA GLY A 11 -7.10 -17.15 -5.54
C GLY A 11 -6.03 -17.20 -6.64
N LEU A 12 -6.32 -16.56 -7.79
CA LEU A 12 -5.38 -16.40 -8.91
C LEU A 12 -4.03 -15.90 -8.41
N ARG A 13 -2.95 -16.61 -8.77
CA ARG A 13 -1.56 -16.30 -8.36
C ARG A 13 -0.61 -16.33 -9.55
N ALA A 14 0.38 -15.46 -9.50
CA ALA A 14 1.50 -15.46 -10.43
C ALA A 14 2.44 -16.64 -10.16
N TYR A 15 2.88 -17.29 -11.22
CA TYR A 15 3.84 -18.39 -11.18
C TYR A 15 4.84 -18.23 -12.33
N GLN A 16 6.13 -18.37 -12.02
CA GLN A 16 7.22 -18.18 -12.99
C GLN A 16 7.08 -16.90 -13.83
N GLY A 17 6.78 -15.77 -13.18
CA GLY A 17 6.69 -14.47 -13.85
C GLY A 17 5.45 -14.28 -14.71
N LYS A 18 4.45 -15.17 -14.61
CA LYS A 18 3.22 -15.12 -15.41
C LYS A 18 1.97 -15.29 -14.56
N ILE A 19 0.89 -14.63 -14.93
CA ILE A 19 -0.43 -14.86 -14.36
C ILE A 19 -1.47 -14.85 -15.48
N ASP A 20 -2.39 -15.81 -15.44
CA ASP A 20 -3.45 -15.96 -16.43
C ASP A 20 -4.79 -15.52 -15.85
N LEU A 21 -5.31 -14.39 -16.32
CA LEU A 21 -6.59 -13.84 -15.89
C LEU A 21 -7.72 -14.12 -16.90
N ARG A 22 -7.45 -14.85 -17.99
CA ARG A 22 -8.43 -15.08 -19.07
C ARG A 22 -9.69 -15.81 -18.62
N GLY A 23 -9.63 -16.52 -17.49
CA GLY A 23 -10.79 -17.18 -16.88
C GLY A 23 -11.83 -16.23 -16.28
N ILE A 24 -11.52 -14.94 -16.12
CA ILE A 24 -12.47 -13.95 -15.60
C ILE A 24 -13.48 -13.58 -16.70
N GLN A 25 -14.73 -13.97 -16.49
CA GLN A 25 -15.84 -13.69 -17.43
C GLN A 25 -16.84 -12.67 -16.88
N ASP A 26 -16.84 -12.45 -15.57
CA ASP A 26 -17.76 -11.53 -14.91
C ASP A 26 -17.31 -10.07 -15.13
N PRO A 27 -18.13 -9.22 -15.79
CA PRO A 27 -17.82 -7.80 -15.97
C PRO A 27 -17.68 -7.02 -14.66
N ASP A 28 -18.35 -7.48 -13.60
CA ASP A 28 -18.32 -6.87 -12.27
C ASP A 28 -17.13 -7.39 -11.43
N PHE A 29 -16.33 -8.30 -12.00
CA PHE A 29 -15.09 -8.75 -11.37
C PHE A 29 -14.13 -7.58 -11.23
N GLY A 30 -13.92 -7.16 -9.98
CA GLY A 30 -13.15 -5.97 -9.65
C GLY A 30 -11.64 -6.13 -9.79
N MET A 31 -10.91 -5.51 -8.88
CA MET A 31 -9.45 -5.54 -8.86
C MET A 31 -8.92 -6.93 -8.48
N THR A 32 -8.02 -7.48 -9.30
CA THR A 32 -7.34 -8.77 -9.06
C THR A 32 -5.94 -8.54 -8.53
N LYS A 33 -5.59 -9.21 -7.42
CA LYS A 33 -4.24 -9.19 -6.86
C LYS A 33 -3.28 -10.00 -7.73
N LEU A 34 -2.11 -9.45 -8.00
CA LEU A 34 -1.03 -10.04 -8.78
C LEU A 34 0.00 -10.75 -7.89
N ASN A 35 -0.47 -11.38 -6.81
CA ASN A 35 0.40 -12.03 -5.83
C ASN A 35 1.03 -13.31 -6.40
N GLY A 36 2.26 -13.62 -6.02
CA GLY A 36 2.94 -14.84 -6.41
C GLY A 36 4.39 -14.59 -6.82
N GLU A 37 4.87 -15.35 -7.79
CA GLU A 37 6.27 -15.33 -8.23
C GLU A 37 6.46 -14.40 -9.42
N TRP A 38 7.24 -13.35 -9.22
CA TRP A 38 7.64 -12.38 -10.25
C TRP A 38 9.07 -12.64 -10.68
N GLU A 39 9.40 -12.33 -11.93
CA GLU A 39 10.80 -12.29 -12.35
C GLU A 39 11.52 -11.15 -11.64
N PHE A 40 12.75 -11.39 -11.21
CA PHE A 40 13.56 -10.42 -10.52
C PHE A 40 14.96 -10.33 -11.12
N SER A 41 15.43 -9.11 -11.35
CA SER A 41 16.79 -8.82 -11.79
C SER A 41 17.44 -7.85 -10.83
N TRP A 42 18.47 -8.32 -10.12
CA TRP A 42 19.30 -7.45 -9.29
C TRP A 42 20.34 -6.75 -10.16
N LEU A 43 20.51 -5.44 -9.96
CA LEU A 43 21.30 -4.61 -10.88
C LEU A 43 22.57 -4.02 -10.25
N GLN A 44 22.95 -4.48 -9.05
CA GLN A 44 24.22 -4.11 -8.40
C GLN A 44 25.16 -5.31 -8.28
N GLY A 45 26.34 -5.22 -8.89
CA GLY A 45 27.36 -6.26 -8.80
C GLY A 45 28.38 -6.18 -9.94
N PRO A 46 29.45 -6.99 -9.88
CA PRO A 46 30.49 -7.04 -10.91
C PRO A 46 29.99 -7.62 -12.25
N GLU A 47 28.85 -8.31 -12.27
CA GLU A 47 28.19 -8.80 -13.48
C GLU A 47 27.41 -7.67 -14.17
N LYS A 48 28.13 -6.64 -14.61
CA LYS A 48 27.62 -5.63 -15.55
C LYS A 48 27.59 -6.23 -16.95
N GLY A 49 26.66 -7.12 -17.20
CA GLY A 49 26.34 -7.65 -18.51
C GLY A 49 24.86 -8.02 -18.56
N ILE A 50 24.09 -7.35 -19.40
CA ILE A 50 22.65 -7.59 -19.60
C ILE A 50 22.39 -9.02 -20.16
N GLU A 51 23.42 -9.80 -20.48
CA GLU A 51 23.32 -10.96 -21.34
C GLU A 51 23.37 -12.35 -20.67
N ASN A 52 23.43 -12.46 -19.33
CA ASN A 52 23.43 -13.80 -18.71
C ASN A 52 22.90 -13.88 -17.27
N HIS A 53 21.88 -13.10 -16.93
CA HIS A 53 21.20 -13.31 -15.65
C HIS A 53 20.28 -14.52 -15.78
N SER A 54 20.57 -15.59 -15.04
CA SER A 54 19.59 -16.64 -14.78
C SER A 54 18.29 -15.99 -14.32
N VAL A 55 17.16 -16.34 -14.96
CA VAL A 55 15.85 -15.80 -14.60
C VAL A 55 15.55 -16.21 -13.16
N GLU A 56 15.68 -15.25 -12.24
CA GLU A 56 15.32 -15.45 -10.85
C GLU A 56 13.87 -15.09 -10.60
N PHE A 57 13.27 -15.79 -9.64
CA PHE A 57 11.91 -15.53 -9.21
C PHE A 57 11.88 -15.12 -7.73
N ILE A 58 11.02 -14.16 -7.44
CA ILE A 58 10.86 -13.59 -6.10
C ILE A 58 9.39 -13.54 -5.71
N GLY A 59 9.11 -13.79 -4.43
CA GLY A 59 7.77 -13.63 -3.87
C GLY A 59 7.33 -12.18 -3.83
N VAL A 60 6.13 -11.90 -4.34
CA VAL A 60 5.46 -10.61 -4.25
C VAL A 60 4.04 -10.80 -3.69
N PRO A 61 3.62 -10.04 -2.66
CA PRO A 61 4.41 -9.05 -1.93
C PRO A 61 5.46 -9.68 -1.01
N GLY A 62 6.51 -8.91 -0.70
CA GLY A 62 7.53 -9.25 0.28
C GLY A 62 8.84 -8.48 0.07
N SER A 63 9.83 -8.76 0.94
CA SER A 63 11.15 -8.12 0.91
C SER A 63 12.12 -8.88 0.03
N TRP A 64 12.83 -8.19 -0.86
CA TRP A 64 13.81 -8.87 -1.72
C TRP A 64 14.96 -9.51 -0.95
N THR A 65 15.17 -9.16 0.31
CA THR A 65 16.22 -9.79 1.13
C THR A 65 15.89 -11.24 1.51
N ASN A 66 14.60 -11.60 1.57
CA ASN A 66 14.14 -12.87 2.17
C ASN A 66 13.28 -13.71 1.23
N GLU A 67 12.82 -13.15 0.11
CA GLU A 67 11.82 -13.77 -0.76
C GLU A 67 12.40 -14.43 -2.03
N SER A 68 13.73 -14.49 -2.15
CA SER A 68 14.37 -15.13 -3.30
C SER A 68 14.14 -16.64 -3.30
N LYS A 69 13.68 -17.18 -4.43
CA LYS A 69 13.49 -18.63 -4.62
C LYS A 69 14.82 -19.38 -4.84
N SER A 70 15.89 -18.68 -5.20
CA SER A 70 17.23 -19.25 -5.36
C SER A 70 18.02 -19.31 -4.05
N ASN A 71 17.41 -18.95 -2.90
CA ASN A 71 18.09 -18.73 -1.61
C ASN A 71 19.18 -17.63 -1.67
N GLN A 72 19.18 -16.81 -2.72
CA GLN A 72 20.10 -15.69 -2.84
C GLN A 72 19.66 -14.56 -1.91
N THR A 73 20.58 -14.11 -1.05
CA THR A 73 20.31 -12.98 -0.15
C THR A 73 20.78 -11.69 -0.80
N TYR A 74 19.83 -10.80 -1.07
CA TYR A 74 20.13 -9.49 -1.62
C TYR A 74 20.39 -8.46 -0.50
N PRO A 75 21.31 -7.50 -0.70
CA PRO A 75 21.51 -6.39 0.22
C PRO A 75 20.22 -5.60 0.44
N LYS A 76 20.05 -5.05 1.66
CA LYS A 76 18.91 -4.18 1.99
C LYS A 76 18.86 -2.93 1.11
N PHE A 77 20.04 -2.39 0.79
CA PHE A 77 20.18 -1.19 -0.01
C PHE A 77 20.64 -1.54 -1.42
N GLY A 78 19.99 -0.94 -2.40
CA GLY A 78 20.29 -1.10 -3.80
C GLY A 78 19.03 -1.03 -4.65
N TYR A 79 19.09 -1.59 -5.85
CA TYR A 79 18.02 -1.48 -6.82
C TYR A 79 17.92 -2.73 -7.71
N GLY A 80 16.70 -3.00 -8.16
CA GLY A 80 16.37 -4.15 -9.00
C GLY A 80 15.12 -3.92 -9.82
N ILE A 81 14.87 -4.82 -10.77
CA ILE A 81 13.71 -4.79 -11.64
C ILE A 81 12.84 -6.01 -11.37
N TYR A 82 11.56 -5.77 -11.16
CA TYR A 82 10.52 -6.79 -11.10
C TYR A 82 9.79 -6.86 -12.45
N ARG A 83 9.51 -8.06 -12.96
CA ARG A 83 8.69 -8.25 -14.16
C ARG A 83 7.58 -9.28 -13.94
N LEU A 84 6.41 -8.98 -14.50
CA LEU A 84 5.29 -9.91 -14.55
C LEU A 84 4.56 -9.75 -15.88
N LYS A 85 4.27 -10.89 -16.50
CA LYS A 85 3.42 -10.97 -17.68
C LYS A 85 2.01 -11.39 -17.27
N VAL A 86 1.03 -10.58 -17.65
CA VAL A 86 -0.38 -10.77 -17.30
C VAL A 86 -1.16 -11.06 -18.57
N PHE A 87 -1.82 -12.22 -18.66
CA PHE A 87 -2.77 -12.49 -19.75
C PHE A 87 -4.14 -11.93 -19.37
N LEU A 88 -4.63 -10.97 -20.16
CA LEU A 88 -5.85 -10.24 -19.84
C LEU A 88 -7.11 -11.02 -20.23
N PRO A 89 -8.20 -10.91 -19.45
CA PRO A 89 -9.50 -11.42 -19.88
C PRO A 89 -10.07 -10.61 -21.05
N GLU A 90 -10.81 -11.28 -21.94
CA GLU A 90 -11.44 -10.65 -23.11
C GLU A 90 -12.30 -9.44 -22.74
N ILE A 91 -13.01 -9.52 -21.62
CA ILE A 91 -13.90 -8.46 -21.12
C ILE A 91 -13.16 -7.17 -20.72
N TRP A 92 -11.83 -7.22 -20.55
CA TRP A 92 -10.99 -6.09 -20.16
C TRP A 92 -10.25 -5.46 -21.36
N LYS A 93 -10.29 -6.09 -22.52
CA LYS A 93 -9.64 -5.57 -23.74
C LYS A 93 -10.29 -4.26 -24.20
N LYS A 94 -9.49 -3.38 -24.79
CA LYS A 94 -9.90 -2.05 -25.31
C LYS A 94 -10.59 -1.18 -24.25
N LYS A 95 -10.22 -1.36 -22.99
CA LYS A 95 -10.69 -0.56 -21.86
C LYS A 95 -9.51 0.11 -21.16
N ILE A 96 -9.82 1.15 -20.40
CA ILE A 96 -8.87 1.76 -19.48
C ILE A 96 -8.82 0.89 -18.22
N LEU A 97 -7.65 0.31 -17.98
CA LEU A 97 -7.38 -0.46 -16.77
C LEU A 97 -6.61 0.42 -15.77
N SER A 98 -6.72 0.03 -14.50
CA SER A 98 -5.95 0.58 -13.40
C SER A 98 -5.00 -0.49 -12.88
N VAL A 99 -3.74 -0.12 -12.69
CA VAL A 99 -2.80 -0.88 -11.86
C VAL A 99 -2.61 -0.13 -10.55
N SER A 100 -2.99 -0.77 -9.45
CA SER A 100 -2.86 -0.23 -8.09
C SER A 100 -1.64 -0.86 -7.43
N LEU A 101 -0.63 -0.03 -7.19
CA LEU A 101 0.60 -0.43 -6.51
C LEU A 101 0.44 -0.09 -5.04
N GLY A 102 0.66 -1.10 -4.19
CA GLY A 102 0.72 -0.92 -2.75
C GLY A 102 1.97 -0.17 -2.27
N ALA A 103 2.35 -0.36 -1.01
CA ALA A 103 3.59 0.18 -0.48
C ALA A 103 4.81 -0.54 -1.10
N ILE A 104 5.66 0.23 -1.77
CA ILE A 104 6.93 -0.25 -2.33
C ILE A 104 8.05 0.62 -1.75
N ALA A 105 9.11 -0.02 -1.26
CA ALA A 105 10.21 0.65 -0.59
C ALA A 105 11.45 0.79 -1.50
N SER A 106 12.11 1.95 -1.62
CA SER A 106 11.72 3.29 -1.10
C SER A 106 11.33 4.29 -2.18
N ALA A 107 11.61 4.00 -3.45
CA ALA A 107 11.09 4.70 -4.62
C ALA A 107 10.98 3.71 -5.79
N TYR A 108 10.08 3.97 -6.73
CA TYR A 108 9.92 3.13 -7.90
C TYR A 108 9.49 3.88 -9.14
N ARG A 109 9.73 3.26 -10.29
CA ARG A 109 9.18 3.62 -11.60
C ARG A 109 8.53 2.41 -12.21
N ILE A 110 7.31 2.57 -12.71
CA ILE A 110 6.54 1.51 -13.35
C ILE A 110 6.47 1.75 -14.87
N LYS A 111 6.64 0.67 -15.63
CA LYS A 111 6.35 0.60 -17.05
C LYS A 111 5.31 -0.47 -17.33
N ILE A 112 4.52 -0.22 -18.37
CA ILE A 112 3.61 -1.18 -18.99
C ILE A 112 3.94 -1.22 -20.48
N ASN A 113 4.21 -2.41 -21.02
CA ASN A 113 4.58 -2.62 -22.42
C ASN A 113 5.66 -1.61 -22.87
N GLU A 114 6.75 -1.55 -22.10
CA GLU A 114 7.92 -0.65 -22.30
C GLU A 114 7.66 0.86 -22.07
N GLN A 115 6.40 1.30 -22.01
CA GLN A 115 6.05 2.69 -21.74
C GLN A 115 6.04 3.00 -20.24
N ILE A 116 6.73 4.06 -19.83
CA ILE A 116 6.67 4.57 -18.45
C ILE A 116 5.28 5.19 -18.22
N ILE A 117 4.55 4.63 -17.25
CA ILE A 117 3.22 5.11 -16.86
C ILE A 117 3.25 5.95 -15.57
N GLY A 118 4.34 5.88 -14.81
CA GLY A 118 4.57 6.79 -13.69
C GLY A 118 5.64 6.34 -12.70
N GLU A 119 5.75 7.12 -11.61
CA GLU A 119 6.71 6.89 -10.53
C GLU A 119 6.15 7.33 -9.17
N CYS A 120 6.75 6.81 -8.10
CA CYS A 120 6.52 7.27 -6.74
C CYS A 120 7.86 7.58 -6.09
N GLY A 121 8.07 8.86 -5.76
CA GLY A 121 9.40 9.37 -5.46
C GLY A 121 10.21 9.54 -6.75
N THR A 122 11.53 9.59 -6.63
CA THR A 122 12.46 9.60 -7.75
C THR A 122 13.46 8.46 -7.53
N PRO A 123 13.33 7.32 -8.22
CA PRO A 123 14.22 6.19 -8.01
C PRO A 123 15.61 6.47 -8.62
N GLY A 124 16.65 6.32 -7.82
CA GLY A 124 18.05 6.56 -8.18
C GLY A 124 18.89 5.28 -8.18
N ILE A 125 20.12 5.36 -8.69
CA ILE A 125 21.11 4.26 -8.64
C ILE A 125 22.17 4.47 -7.55
N ASP A 126 22.03 5.55 -6.79
CA ASP A 126 22.91 5.95 -5.70
C ASP A 126 22.08 6.67 -4.62
N PRO A 127 22.61 6.79 -3.38
CA PRO A 127 21.89 7.40 -2.27
C PRO A 127 21.60 8.90 -2.44
N ASP A 128 22.34 9.61 -3.28
CA ASP A 128 22.21 11.07 -3.44
C ASP A 128 21.15 11.44 -4.48
N SER A 129 20.86 10.55 -5.42
CA SER A 129 19.87 10.75 -6.49
C SER A 129 18.45 10.29 -6.15
N ILE A 130 18.25 9.58 -5.04
CA ILE A 130 16.93 9.05 -4.66
C ILE A 130 16.09 10.06 -3.88
N VAL A 131 14.81 10.18 -4.26
CA VAL A 131 13.78 10.83 -3.43
C VAL A 131 12.80 9.77 -2.98
N SER A 132 12.86 9.38 -1.71
CA SER A 132 12.02 8.32 -1.16
C SER A 132 10.57 8.75 -0.95
N ARG A 133 9.63 7.91 -1.37
CA ARG A 133 8.19 8.09 -1.14
C ARG A 133 7.49 6.74 -1.15
N ILE A 134 6.93 6.36 0.01
CA ILE A 134 6.25 5.06 0.19
C ILE A 134 4.76 5.31 0.43
N GLU A 135 3.97 5.22 -0.63
CA GLU A 135 2.51 5.28 -0.53
C GLU A 135 1.85 4.52 -1.69
N PRO A 136 0.63 3.99 -1.48
CA PRO A 136 -0.12 3.39 -2.56
C PRO A 136 -0.41 4.40 -3.68
N ARG A 137 -0.27 3.99 -4.94
CA ARG A 137 -0.65 4.78 -6.11
C ARG A 137 -1.35 3.92 -7.15
N ASP A 138 -2.25 4.56 -7.88
CA ASP A 138 -2.87 3.96 -9.06
C ASP A 138 -2.33 4.62 -10.31
N PHE A 139 -2.14 3.83 -11.35
CA PHE A 139 -1.82 4.32 -12.67
C PHE A 139 -2.80 3.73 -13.67
N LEU A 140 -3.24 4.56 -14.61
CA LEU A 140 -4.16 4.17 -15.66
C LEU A 140 -3.40 3.88 -16.94
N PHE A 141 -3.84 2.88 -17.67
CA PHE A 141 -3.31 2.57 -18.99
C PHE A 141 -4.41 1.96 -19.88
N PHE A 142 -4.22 2.01 -21.19
CA PHE A 142 -5.16 1.43 -22.14
C PHE A 142 -4.73 0.01 -22.49
N ALA A 143 -5.63 -0.95 -22.34
CA ALA A 143 -5.37 -2.35 -22.63
C ALA A 143 -5.62 -2.67 -24.10
N ASP A 144 -4.63 -2.37 -24.93
CA ASP A 144 -4.66 -2.61 -26.38
C ASP A 144 -4.34 -4.05 -26.79
N GLU A 145 -3.63 -4.78 -25.92
CA GLU A 145 -3.09 -6.10 -26.19
C GLU A 145 -3.79 -7.19 -25.37
N ASP A 146 -3.60 -8.44 -25.79
CA ASP A 146 -4.10 -9.63 -25.08
C ASP A 146 -3.31 -9.92 -23.79
N GLU A 147 -2.11 -9.35 -23.71
CA GLU A 147 -1.19 -9.50 -22.61
C GLU A 147 -0.57 -8.16 -22.25
N VAL A 148 -0.17 -8.03 -20.99
CA VAL A 148 0.48 -6.85 -20.46
C VAL A 148 1.76 -7.27 -19.76
N GLN A 149 2.86 -6.61 -20.10
CA GLN A 149 4.13 -6.74 -19.39
C GLN A 149 4.28 -5.59 -18.41
N ILE A 150 4.23 -5.91 -17.12
CA ILE A 150 4.47 -4.97 -16.04
C ILE A 150 5.95 -5.05 -15.67
N GLU A 151 6.66 -3.93 -15.73
CA GLU A 151 8.04 -3.80 -15.25
C GLU A 151 8.10 -2.72 -14.16
N ILE A 152 8.69 -3.04 -13.01
CA ILE A 152 8.85 -2.08 -11.91
C ILE A 152 10.33 -2.02 -11.54
N PHE A 153 10.94 -0.88 -11.81
CA PHE A 153 12.25 -0.53 -11.29
C PHE A 153 12.09 -0.02 -9.86
N VAL A 154 12.69 -0.71 -8.89
CA VAL A 154 12.63 -0.35 -7.48
C VAL A 154 14.03 -0.01 -6.98
N SER A 155 14.14 1.10 -6.26
CA SER A 155 15.36 1.56 -5.61
C SER A 155 15.12 1.80 -4.13
N ASN A 156 16.01 1.29 -3.27
CA ASN A 156 15.95 1.46 -1.83
C ASN A 156 17.31 1.84 -1.25
N TYR A 157 17.39 3.03 -0.65
CA TYR A 157 18.53 3.46 0.16
C TYR A 157 18.12 3.99 1.54
N THR A 158 16.84 3.88 1.88
CA THR A 158 16.29 4.50 3.11
C THR A 158 15.50 3.55 3.99
N SER A 159 14.82 2.54 3.42
CA SER A 159 14.02 1.58 4.18
C SER A 159 14.88 0.40 4.65
N THR A 160 14.60 -0.11 5.85
CA THR A 160 15.17 -1.36 6.37
C THR A 160 14.50 -2.60 5.82
N MET A 161 13.28 -2.46 5.29
CA MET A 161 12.50 -3.48 4.59
C MET A 161 12.32 -3.02 3.13
N PRO A 162 13.15 -3.48 2.20
CA PRO A 162 13.01 -3.14 0.80
C PRO A 162 11.92 -3.95 0.08
N GLY A 163 11.62 -3.61 -1.18
CA GLY A 163 10.79 -4.42 -2.06
C GLY A 163 9.33 -4.00 -2.12
N ILE A 164 8.49 -4.89 -2.65
CA ILE A 164 7.05 -4.66 -2.86
C ILE A 164 6.32 -5.19 -1.62
N LEU A 165 6.10 -4.33 -0.63
CA LEU A 165 5.64 -4.72 0.72
C LEU A 165 4.13 -5.01 0.79
N LEU A 166 3.34 -4.46 -0.12
CA LEU A 166 1.91 -4.72 -0.23
C LEU A 166 1.53 -5.18 -1.65
N PRO A 167 0.42 -5.94 -1.80
CA PRO A 167 -0.04 -6.44 -3.09
C PRO A 167 -0.13 -5.35 -4.17
N ILE A 168 0.17 -5.76 -5.40
CA ILE A 168 -0.17 -5.01 -6.61
C ILE A 168 -1.45 -5.62 -7.16
N SER A 169 -2.38 -4.79 -7.62
CA SER A 169 -3.63 -5.25 -8.21
C SER A 169 -3.86 -4.62 -9.58
N ILE A 170 -4.58 -5.32 -10.46
CA ILE A 170 -4.99 -4.85 -11.78
C ILE A 170 -6.50 -5.06 -11.97
N GLY A 171 -7.16 -4.16 -12.68
CA GLY A 171 -8.56 -4.34 -13.06
C GLY A 171 -9.10 -3.15 -13.85
N PRO A 172 -10.39 -3.16 -14.20
CA PRO A 172 -11.04 -2.03 -14.84
C PRO A 172 -10.91 -0.77 -13.97
N SER A 173 -10.68 0.38 -14.60
CA SER A 173 -10.49 1.65 -13.89
C SER A 173 -11.67 2.04 -12.99
N ASP A 174 -12.90 1.73 -13.41
CA ASP A 174 -14.13 1.97 -12.63
C ASP A 174 -14.14 1.15 -11.32
N SER A 175 -13.64 -0.09 -11.36
CA SER A 175 -13.57 -0.99 -10.21
C SER A 175 -12.55 -0.53 -9.17
N ALA A 176 -11.47 0.14 -9.60
CA ALA A 176 -10.45 0.67 -8.70
C ALA A 176 -11.04 1.74 -7.75
N GLY A 177 -11.87 2.64 -8.27
CA GLY A 177 -12.54 3.66 -7.47
C GLY A 177 -13.48 3.07 -6.41
N VAL A 178 -14.30 2.09 -6.80
CA VAL A 178 -15.25 1.42 -5.90
C VAL A 178 -14.53 0.72 -4.74
N SER A 179 -13.42 0.04 -5.03
CA SER A 179 -12.63 -0.65 -3.99
C SER A 179 -12.08 0.28 -2.91
N LYS A 180 -11.91 1.57 -3.21
CA LYS A 180 -11.42 2.60 -2.28
C LYS A 180 -12.54 3.37 -1.58
N ALA A 181 -13.73 3.43 -2.18
CA ALA A 181 -14.85 4.19 -1.65
C ALA A 181 -15.37 3.64 -0.33
N ILE A 182 -15.45 2.31 -0.17
CA ILE A 182 -15.96 1.68 1.06
C ILE A 182 -15.03 1.94 2.26
N PRO A 183 -13.70 1.67 2.19
CA PRO A 183 -12.79 2.04 3.28
C PRO A 183 -12.81 3.53 3.59
N LEU A 184 -12.85 4.39 2.57
CA LEU A 184 -12.95 5.84 2.75
C LEU A 184 -14.23 6.24 3.49
N PHE A 185 -15.36 5.61 3.18
CA PHE A 185 -16.62 5.84 3.89
C PHE A 185 -16.50 5.49 5.37
N PHE A 186 -15.97 4.31 5.71
CA PHE A 186 -15.76 3.92 7.10
C PHE A 186 -14.78 4.82 7.83
N ASP A 187 -13.75 5.32 7.15
CA ASP A 187 -12.81 6.28 7.73
C ASP A 187 -13.48 7.63 8.00
N ILE A 188 -14.29 8.14 7.07
CA ILE A 188 -15.03 9.41 7.24
C ILE A 188 -16.06 9.28 8.37
N PHE A 189 -16.77 8.14 8.43
CA PHE A 189 -17.72 7.84 9.50
C PHE A 189 -17.03 7.77 10.86
N SER A 190 -15.90 7.07 10.95
CA SER A 190 -15.10 6.96 12.18
C SER A 190 -14.54 8.33 12.61
N PHE A 191 -14.01 9.11 11.67
CA PHE A 191 -13.54 10.47 11.92
C PHE A 191 -14.65 11.36 12.49
N SER A 192 -15.82 11.37 11.83
CA SER A 192 -16.95 12.22 12.19
C SER A 192 -17.54 11.83 13.55
N SER A 193 -17.70 10.53 13.82
CA SER A 193 -18.22 10.04 15.09
C SER A 193 -17.28 10.35 16.26
N LEU A 194 -15.97 10.15 16.10
CA LEU A 194 -14.97 10.49 17.12
C LEU A 194 -14.87 12.00 17.37
N LEU A 195 -15.00 12.81 16.31
CA LEU A 195 -15.03 14.27 16.44
C LEU A 195 -16.24 14.72 17.28
N ILE A 196 -17.43 14.22 16.96
CA ILE A 196 -18.66 14.54 17.70
C ILE A 196 -18.56 14.06 19.15
N MET A 197 -18.09 12.83 19.39
CA MET A 197 -17.89 12.30 20.75
C MET A 197 -16.91 13.15 21.55
N GLY A 198 -15.79 13.53 20.93
CA GLY A 198 -14.77 14.36 21.57
C GLY A 198 -15.32 15.71 22.02
N ILE A 199 -15.99 16.41 21.11
CA ILE A 199 -16.61 17.70 21.37
C ILE A 199 -17.71 17.58 22.43
N TYR A 200 -18.58 16.57 22.33
CA TYR A 200 -19.66 16.34 23.28
C TYR A 200 -19.14 16.16 24.71
N HIS A 201 -18.12 15.33 24.93
CA HIS A 201 -17.59 15.07 26.27
C HIS A 201 -16.83 16.26 26.85
N ILE A 202 -16.17 17.06 26.00
CA ILE A 202 -15.57 18.33 26.43
C ILE A 202 -16.67 19.30 26.89
N PHE A 203 -17.76 19.45 26.12
CA PHE A 203 -18.89 20.28 26.54
C PHE A 203 -19.56 19.77 27.82
N GLN A 204 -19.72 18.46 27.96
CA GLN A 204 -20.26 17.84 29.17
C GLN A 204 -19.40 18.20 30.40
N TYR A 205 -18.07 18.15 30.27
CA TYR A 205 -17.15 18.60 31.32
C TYR A 205 -17.34 20.10 31.64
N LEU A 206 -17.38 20.96 30.62
CA LEU A 206 -17.51 22.41 30.82
C LEU A 206 -18.84 22.79 31.49
N TYR A 207 -19.92 22.06 31.22
CA TYR A 207 -21.26 22.30 31.77
C TYR A 207 -21.46 21.72 33.17
N LEU A 208 -21.13 20.44 33.40
CA LEU A 208 -21.37 19.79 34.70
C LEU A 208 -20.25 20.05 35.71
N ARG A 209 -18.99 20.15 35.26
CA ARG A 209 -17.74 20.29 36.06
C ARG A 209 -17.56 19.34 37.25
N SER A 210 -18.43 18.33 37.40
CA SER A 210 -18.47 17.43 38.55
C SER A 210 -17.33 16.39 38.53
N SER A 211 -16.87 15.99 37.34
CA SER A 211 -15.75 15.05 37.18
C SER A 211 -14.89 15.41 35.98
N VAL A 212 -13.58 15.14 36.07
CA VAL A 212 -12.62 15.40 34.98
C VAL A 212 -12.63 14.27 33.94
N SER A 213 -13.24 13.11 34.22
CA SER A 213 -13.27 11.96 33.31
C SER A 213 -13.79 12.28 31.90
N PRO A 214 -14.91 13.03 31.72
CA PRO A 214 -15.37 13.40 30.38
C PRO A 214 -14.35 14.24 29.61
N LEU A 215 -13.54 15.08 30.28
CA LEU A 215 -12.49 15.84 29.60
C LEU A 215 -11.41 14.92 29.03
N TYR A 216 -10.92 13.96 29.83
CA TYR A 216 -9.89 13.02 29.36
C TYR A 216 -10.40 12.13 28.24
N PHE A 217 -11.64 11.66 28.33
CA PHE A 217 -12.26 10.90 27.24
C PHE A 217 -12.41 11.77 25.98
N GLY A 218 -12.89 13.00 26.11
CA GLY A 218 -13.06 13.90 24.98
C GLY A 218 -11.75 14.21 24.27
N MET A 219 -10.68 14.49 25.03
CA MET A 219 -9.33 14.69 24.48
C MET A 219 -8.79 13.44 23.81
N TYR A 220 -8.97 12.26 24.43
CA TYR A 220 -8.61 10.99 23.81
C TYR A 220 -9.34 10.78 22.48
N SER A 221 -10.66 10.99 22.42
CA SER A 221 -11.44 10.88 21.19
C SER A 221 -10.93 11.82 20.10
N LEU A 222 -10.58 13.07 20.42
CA LEU A 222 -10.01 14.02 19.46
C LEU A 222 -8.62 13.58 18.96
N VAL A 223 -7.78 13.02 19.84
CA VAL A 223 -6.46 12.50 19.44
C VAL A 223 -6.61 11.30 18.50
N ILE A 224 -7.53 10.38 18.78
CA ILE A 224 -7.81 9.23 17.90
C ILE A 224 -8.48 9.68 16.59
N CYS A 225 -9.35 10.69 16.63
CA CYS A 225 -9.93 11.33 15.45
C CYS A 225 -8.82 11.88 14.52
N LEU A 226 -7.88 12.64 15.07
CA LEU A 226 -6.75 13.15 14.30
C LEU A 226 -5.88 12.01 13.75
N ARG A 227 -5.59 10.99 14.57
CA ARG A 227 -4.79 9.83 14.17
C ARG A 227 -5.42 9.05 13.01
N THR A 228 -6.71 8.73 13.11
CA THR A 228 -7.44 8.00 12.06
C THR A 228 -7.47 8.76 10.75
N SER A 229 -7.56 10.11 10.80
CA SER A 229 -7.48 10.96 9.60
C SER A 229 -6.12 10.94 8.87
N LEU A 230 -5.05 10.53 9.56
CA LEU A 230 -3.66 10.54 9.05
C LEU A 230 -3.17 9.18 8.56
N ILE A 231 -3.70 8.07 9.08
CA ILE A 231 -3.15 6.73 8.81
C ILE A 231 -3.86 6.02 7.66
N ASN A 232 -5.20 5.99 7.68
CA ASN A 232 -5.98 5.09 6.83
C ASN A 232 -6.09 5.65 5.40
N SER A 233 -7.27 6.12 4.99
CA SER A 233 -7.46 6.80 3.70
C SER A 233 -6.80 8.19 3.64
N LYS A 234 -6.04 8.59 4.68
CA LYS A 234 -5.36 9.89 4.78
C LYS A 234 -6.30 11.06 4.46
N ILE A 235 -7.50 11.04 5.05
CA ILE A 235 -8.56 12.04 4.82
C ILE A 235 -8.00 13.46 4.93
N LEU A 236 -7.10 13.71 5.89
CA LEU A 236 -6.51 15.04 6.06
C LEU A 236 -5.74 15.51 4.80
N MET A 237 -5.08 14.59 4.09
CA MET A 237 -4.35 14.90 2.86
C MET A 237 -5.26 15.09 1.65
N LEU A 238 -6.51 14.57 1.69
CA LEU A 238 -7.51 14.87 0.66
C LEU A 238 -7.95 16.34 0.72
N PHE A 239 -8.09 16.90 1.93
CA PHE A 239 -8.46 18.30 2.12
C PHE A 239 -7.25 19.25 2.08
N PHE A 240 -6.07 18.78 2.50
CA PHE A 240 -4.85 19.58 2.58
C PHE A 240 -3.67 18.87 1.89
N PRO A 241 -3.70 18.73 0.55
CA PRO A 241 -2.67 18.02 -0.21
C PRO A 241 -1.29 18.68 -0.12
N GLN A 242 -1.23 19.97 0.22
CA GLN A 242 0.00 20.74 0.39
C GLN A 242 0.80 20.42 1.66
N ILE A 243 0.27 19.63 2.60
CA ILE A 243 0.99 19.30 3.83
C ILE A 243 2.18 18.40 3.50
N PRO A 244 3.43 18.78 3.87
CA PRO A 244 4.59 17.95 3.63
C PRO A 244 4.49 16.61 4.36
N TRP A 245 4.94 15.54 3.69
CA TRP A 245 4.89 14.17 4.24
C TRP A 245 5.62 14.03 5.58
N SER A 246 6.68 14.82 5.80
CA SER A 246 7.41 14.88 7.07
C SER A 246 6.55 15.35 8.25
N TRP A 247 5.62 16.27 8.03
CA TRP A 247 4.69 16.73 9.05
C TRP A 247 3.62 15.70 9.36
N VAL A 248 3.07 15.04 8.34
CA VAL A 248 2.11 13.94 8.52
C VAL A 248 2.70 12.86 9.42
N HIS A 249 3.95 12.48 9.20
CA HIS A 249 4.65 11.54 10.06
C HIS A 249 4.83 12.04 11.49
N LYS A 250 5.33 13.27 11.68
CA LYS A 250 5.51 13.85 13.01
C LYS A 250 4.20 13.89 13.80
N ILE A 251 3.11 14.32 13.18
CA ILE A 251 1.78 14.38 13.81
C ILE A 251 1.28 12.96 14.13
N ASN A 252 1.46 12.01 13.21
CA ASN A 252 1.09 10.61 13.47
C ASN A 252 1.84 10.04 14.69
N HIS A 253 3.14 10.32 14.83
CA HIS A 253 3.89 9.93 16.03
C HIS A 253 3.38 10.66 17.29
N LEU A 254 3.12 11.96 17.20
CA LEU A 254 2.61 12.74 18.33
C LEU A 254 1.28 12.20 18.85
N THR A 255 0.33 11.88 17.95
CA THR A 255 -0.97 11.33 18.34
C THR A 255 -0.84 10.00 19.08
N LEU A 256 0.15 9.16 18.73
CA LEU A 256 0.43 7.92 19.46
C LEU A 256 0.92 8.23 20.89
N SER A 257 1.90 9.13 21.00
CA SER A 257 2.51 9.50 22.28
C SER A 257 1.52 10.18 23.24
N VAL A 258 0.60 10.99 22.71
CA VAL A 258 -0.36 11.77 23.51
C VAL A 258 -1.64 10.98 23.81
N GLY A 259 -2.06 10.08 22.93
CA GLY A 259 -3.29 9.30 23.12
C GLY A 259 -3.23 8.36 24.32
N VAL A 260 -2.07 7.73 24.57
CA VAL A 260 -1.88 6.78 25.67
C VAL A 260 -2.06 7.43 27.05
N PRO A 261 -1.42 8.57 27.38
CA PRO A 261 -1.67 9.29 28.63
C PRO A 261 -3.14 9.65 28.86
N PHE A 262 -3.85 10.16 27.85
CA PHE A 262 -5.26 10.54 28.01
C PHE A 262 -6.16 9.34 28.31
N PHE A 263 -5.94 8.21 27.63
CA PHE A 263 -6.66 6.98 27.92
C PHE A 263 -6.38 6.46 29.33
N PHE A 264 -5.11 6.52 29.75
CA PHE A 264 -4.71 6.11 31.10
C PHE A 264 -5.36 7.00 32.18
N CYS A 265 -5.30 8.32 32.04
CA CYS A 265 -5.92 9.26 32.97
C CYS A 265 -7.44 9.08 33.05
N PHE A 266 -8.10 8.86 31.91
CA PHE A 266 -9.53 8.51 31.89
C PHE A 266 -9.82 7.25 32.70
N SER A 267 -9.04 6.19 32.49
CA SER A 267 -9.24 4.89 33.14
C SER A 267 -9.03 4.97 34.66
N VAL A 268 -7.99 5.67 35.12
CA VAL A 268 -7.72 5.88 36.55
C VAL A 268 -8.82 6.70 37.20
N GLN A 269 -9.24 7.81 36.58
CA GLN A 269 -10.28 8.65 37.14
C GLN A 269 -11.64 7.92 37.20
N TYR A 270 -11.93 7.07 36.22
CA TYR A 270 -13.12 6.24 36.22
C TYR A 270 -13.11 5.22 37.36
N LEU A 271 -11.97 4.56 37.60
CA LEU A 271 -11.79 3.63 38.72
C LEU A 271 -11.92 4.31 40.09
N LEU A 272 -11.45 5.55 40.23
CA LEU A 272 -11.57 6.32 41.48
C LEU A 272 -13.00 6.78 41.78
N LEU A 273 -13.91 6.74 40.80
CA LEU A 273 -15.31 7.14 40.95
C LEU A 273 -16.26 5.95 41.21
N MET A 274 -15.77 4.71 41.11
CA MET A 274 -16.49 3.47 41.49
C MET A 274 -16.26 3.16 42.97
#